data_AF-A0A1V5R514-F1
#
_entry.id   AF-A0A1V5R514-F1
#
_cell.length_a   1.000
_cell.length_b   1.000
_cell.length_c   1.000
_cell.angle_alpha   90.00
_cell.angle_beta   90.00
_cell.angle_gamma   90.00
#
_symmetry.space_group_name_H-M   'P 1'
#
loop_
_entity.id
_entity.type
_entity.pdbx_description
1 polymer ?
#
loop_
_entity_poly.entity_id
_entity_poly.type
_entity_poly.pdbx_seq_one_letter_code
_entity_poly.pdbx_strand_id
1 'polypeptide(L)'
;MGLSATHFVNAHGLDAAGMTSSAADLLVMARAALEYPVFAEIVATRSQQIAGHDLTNTNELLGVYPGADGVKTGTTDEAGECLVASVSRGGHRIIAVVLGSADRYADARALLDFAEAGWRWDSVALPDNALAWAEGDAGHLYRLRAAASSAIFLPVWQWPLLQPIRRLDAAAPLTGASPVGALEWALAGQIVATVPLGILDGP
;
A
#
# COMPACT_ATOMS: atom_id res chain seq x y z
N MET A 1 9.87 -7.58 -13.25
CA MET A 1 9.72 -6.44 -12.32
C MET A 1 9.53 -5.10 -13.03
N GLY A 2 9.92 -4.91 -14.30
CA GLY A 2 9.63 -3.65 -15.02
C GLY A 2 10.47 -2.45 -14.57
N LEU A 3 11.65 -2.71 -14.01
CA LEU A 3 12.57 -1.69 -13.51
C LEU A 3 13.20 -0.95 -14.70
N SER A 4 13.01 0.36 -14.78
CA SER A 4 13.36 1.14 -15.98
C SER A 4 14.63 1.97 -15.84
N ALA A 5 15.11 2.16 -14.61
CA ALA A 5 16.26 2.96 -14.26
C ALA A 5 17.26 2.19 -13.39
N THR A 6 17.32 0.86 -13.54
CA THR A 6 18.20 -0.02 -12.76
C THR A 6 19.07 -0.89 -13.64
N HIS A 7 20.38 -0.86 -13.37
CA HIS A 7 21.37 -1.74 -13.98
C HIS A 7 22.38 -2.18 -12.91
N PHE A 8 22.43 -3.49 -12.64
CA PHE A 8 23.37 -4.08 -11.69
C PHE A 8 24.56 -4.67 -12.44
N VAL A 9 25.77 -4.29 -12.01
CA VAL A 9 27.03 -4.83 -12.56
C VAL A 9 27.72 -5.78 -11.58
N ASN A 10 27.33 -5.77 -10.31
CA ASN A 10 27.82 -6.65 -9.26
C ASN A 10 26.72 -6.93 -8.22
N ALA A 11 26.95 -7.93 -7.37
CA ALA A 11 25.96 -8.39 -6.39
C ALA A 11 26.09 -7.74 -5.00
N HIS A 12 27.21 -7.06 -4.71
CA HIS A 12 27.49 -6.50 -3.38
C HIS A 12 27.18 -5.00 -3.27
N GLY A 13 27.04 -4.30 -4.39
CA GLY A 13 26.67 -2.89 -4.43
C GLY A 13 27.80 -1.90 -4.17
N LEU A 14 29.06 -2.27 -4.43
CA LEU A 14 30.14 -1.28 -4.44
C LEU A 14 30.13 -0.55 -5.79
N ASP A 15 30.60 0.69 -5.78
CA ASP A 15 30.65 1.57 -6.94
C ASP A 15 31.35 0.88 -8.13
N ALA A 16 30.68 0.91 -9.27
CA ALA A 16 31.18 0.32 -10.50
C ALA A 16 30.52 1.02 -11.68
N ALA A 17 31.30 1.25 -12.74
CA ALA A 17 30.84 1.99 -13.91
C ALA A 17 29.57 1.35 -14.50
N GLY A 18 28.53 2.18 -14.67
CA GLY A 18 27.23 1.75 -15.17
C GLY A 18 26.31 1.11 -14.13
N MET A 19 26.72 0.96 -12.87
CA MET A 19 25.83 0.54 -11.79
C MET A 19 24.89 1.67 -11.40
N THR A 20 23.57 1.45 -11.53
CA THR A 20 22.57 2.48 -11.25
C THR A 20 21.26 1.88 -10.74
N SER A 21 20.48 2.67 -10.01
CA SER A 21 19.08 2.39 -9.68
C SER A 21 18.33 3.70 -9.43
N SER A 22 17.05 3.63 -9.09
CA SER A 22 16.23 4.78 -8.69
C SER A 22 15.39 4.46 -7.47
N ALA A 23 14.89 5.50 -6.78
CA ALA A 23 14.01 5.30 -5.62
C ALA A 23 12.74 4.51 -5.99
N ALA A 24 12.17 4.77 -7.17
CA ALA A 24 10.99 4.06 -7.68
C ALA A 24 11.27 2.58 -7.94
N ASP A 25 12.39 2.25 -8.57
CA ASP A 25 12.75 0.86 -8.85
C ASP A 25 13.10 0.10 -7.56
N LEU A 26 13.79 0.74 -6.61
CA LEU A 26 14.08 0.18 -5.29
C LEU A 26 12.81 -0.08 -4.49
N LEU A 27 11.80 0.79 -4.58
CA LEU A 27 10.49 0.54 -3.99
C LEU A 27 9.84 -0.73 -4.57
N VAL A 28 9.87 -0.88 -5.90
CA VAL A 28 9.32 -2.07 -6.57
C VAL A 28 10.06 -3.34 -6.13
N MET A 29 11.38 -3.30 -6.08
CA MET A 29 12.20 -4.44 -5.62
C MET A 29 11.94 -4.77 -4.15
N ALA A 30 11.91 -3.76 -3.27
CA ALA A 30 11.67 -3.96 -1.85
C ALA A 30 10.29 -4.57 -1.59
N ARG A 31 9.24 -4.07 -2.27
CA ARG A 31 7.89 -4.64 -2.19
C ARG A 31 7.89 -6.12 -2.58
N ALA A 32 8.52 -6.46 -3.71
CA ALA A 32 8.59 -7.85 -4.16
C ALA A 32 9.43 -8.73 -3.21
N ALA A 33 10.55 -8.23 -2.70
CA ALA A 33 11.41 -8.99 -1.80
C ALA A 33 10.72 -9.28 -0.45
N LEU A 34 9.94 -8.32 0.06
CA LEU A 34 9.20 -8.46 1.31
C LEU A 34 8.01 -9.44 1.23
N GLU A 35 7.60 -9.88 0.03
CA GLU A 35 6.65 -10.98 -0.13
C GLU A 35 7.27 -12.35 0.24
N TYR A 36 8.61 -12.47 0.28
CA TYR A 36 9.29 -13.67 0.70
C TYR A 36 9.48 -13.68 2.23
N PRO A 37 8.83 -14.59 2.99
CA PRO A 37 8.83 -14.54 4.45
C PRO A 37 10.23 -14.61 5.07
N VAL A 38 11.11 -15.44 4.49
CA VAL A 38 12.50 -15.57 4.96
C VAL A 38 13.28 -14.27 4.78
N PHE A 39 13.08 -13.57 3.66
CA PHE A 39 13.73 -12.28 3.44
C PHE A 39 13.23 -11.24 4.45
N ALA A 40 11.92 -11.15 4.65
CA ALA A 40 11.30 -10.24 5.61
C ALA A 40 11.81 -10.48 7.03
N GLU A 41 11.94 -11.74 7.45
CA GLU A 41 12.51 -12.12 8.75
C GLU A 41 13.98 -11.67 8.90
N ILE A 42 14.81 -11.92 7.88
CA ILE A 42 16.22 -11.54 7.89
C ILE A 42 16.38 -10.03 8.03
N VAL A 43 15.67 -9.22 7.24
CA VAL A 43 15.84 -7.76 7.24
C VAL A 43 15.25 -7.07 8.48
N ALA A 44 14.30 -7.72 9.16
CA ALA A 44 13.74 -7.26 10.43
C ALA A 44 14.62 -7.60 11.65
N THR A 45 15.62 -8.48 11.48
CA THR A 45 16.49 -8.92 12.57
C THR A 45 17.40 -7.76 13.03
N ARG A 46 17.34 -7.41 14.32
CA ARG A 46 18.12 -6.30 14.92
C ARG A 46 19.58 -6.66 15.14
N SER A 47 19.84 -7.90 15.53
CA SER A 47 21.17 -8.43 15.78
C SER A 47 21.14 -9.94 15.67
N GLN A 48 22.24 -10.53 15.23
CA GLN A 48 22.39 -11.97 15.12
C GLN A 48 23.83 -12.37 15.39
N GLN A 49 24.02 -13.47 16.11
CA GLN A 49 25.33 -14.09 16.20
C GLN A 49 25.56 -15.01 15.00
N ILE A 50 26.65 -14.79 14.26
CA ILE A 50 27.05 -15.60 13.11
C ILE A 50 28.52 -15.95 13.24
N ALA A 51 28.83 -17.26 13.22
CA ALA A 51 30.20 -17.77 13.33
C ALA A 51 30.98 -17.22 14.55
N GLY A 52 30.29 -17.00 15.68
CA GLY A 52 30.89 -16.46 16.90
C GLY A 52 31.07 -14.94 16.93
N HIS A 53 30.56 -14.23 15.92
CA HIS A 53 30.56 -12.77 15.87
C HIS A 53 29.15 -12.21 16.08
N ASP A 54 29.03 -11.23 16.97
CA ASP A 54 27.79 -10.50 17.16
C ASP A 54 27.67 -9.43 16.08
N LEU A 55 26.67 -9.56 15.22
CA LEU A 55 26.37 -8.63 14.14
C LEU A 55 25.16 -7.80 14.54
N THR A 56 25.27 -6.48 14.39
CA THR A 56 24.15 -5.54 14.59
C THR A 56 23.69 -5.02 13.25
N ASN A 57 22.38 -4.97 13.05
CA ASN A 57 21.79 -4.39 11.86
C ASN A 57 22.10 -2.90 11.84
N THR A 58 22.56 -2.41 10.69
CA THR A 58 22.90 -0.99 10.53
C THR A 58 21.67 -0.11 10.41
N ASN A 59 20.48 -0.65 10.13
CA ASN A 59 19.25 0.12 10.08
C ASN A 59 18.78 0.52 11.49
N GLU A 60 19.07 1.76 11.87
CA GLU A 60 18.76 2.32 13.20
C GLU A 60 17.26 2.47 13.47
N LEU A 61 16.39 2.39 12.46
CA LEU A 61 14.94 2.45 12.68
C LEU A 61 14.42 1.20 13.39
N LEU A 62 15.11 0.07 13.28
CA LEU A 62 14.67 -1.19 13.88
C LEU A 62 14.69 -1.10 15.42
N GLY A 63 13.50 -1.12 16.01
CA GLY A 63 13.33 -1.00 17.46
C GLY A 63 13.31 0.41 18.01
N VAL A 64 13.46 1.41 17.14
CA VAL A 64 13.32 2.83 17.48
C VAL A 64 12.05 3.39 16.87
N TYR A 65 11.82 3.17 15.57
CA TYR A 65 10.60 3.58 14.90
C TYR A 65 9.54 2.49 15.04
N PRO A 66 8.33 2.79 15.58
CA PRO A 66 7.34 1.75 15.83
C PRO A 66 6.95 1.03 14.54
N GLY A 67 6.83 -0.29 14.57
CA GLY A 67 6.49 -1.10 13.40
C GLY A 67 7.57 -1.21 12.32
N ALA A 68 8.77 -0.61 12.50
CA ALA A 68 9.86 -0.79 11.55
C ALA A 68 10.30 -2.25 11.47
N ASP A 69 10.39 -2.76 10.25
CA ASP A 69 10.63 -4.17 9.94
C ASP A 69 11.58 -4.38 8.73
N GLY A 70 12.33 -3.34 8.35
CA GLY A 70 13.33 -3.44 7.28
C GLY A 70 13.72 -2.08 6.70
N VAL A 71 14.46 -2.01 5.59
CA VAL A 71 14.98 -3.14 4.82
C VAL A 71 16.51 -3.06 4.73
N LYS A 72 17.06 -1.98 4.18
CA LYS A 72 18.50 -1.93 3.87
C LYS A 72 19.05 -0.51 3.81
N THR A 73 20.19 -0.32 4.46
CA THR A 73 21.06 0.86 4.39
C THR A 73 22.09 0.72 3.25
N GLY A 74 22.62 1.81 2.70
CA GLY A 74 23.75 1.77 1.76
C GLY A 74 24.54 3.07 1.77
N THR A 75 25.86 3.02 1.70
CA THR A 75 26.72 4.21 1.72
C THR A 75 27.97 3.98 0.90
N THR A 76 28.24 4.89 -0.03
CA THR A 76 29.53 5.07 -0.68
C THR A 76 29.80 6.56 -0.84
N ASP A 77 31.04 6.93 -1.15
CA ASP A 77 31.38 8.35 -1.36
C ASP A 77 30.61 8.94 -2.55
N GLU A 78 30.30 8.13 -3.57
CA GLU A 78 29.51 8.55 -4.74
C GLU A 78 27.99 8.55 -4.47
N ALA A 79 27.48 7.56 -3.73
CA ALA A 79 26.04 7.39 -3.51
C ALA A 79 25.48 8.23 -2.35
N GLY A 80 26.33 8.67 -1.41
CA GLY A 80 25.89 9.30 -0.17
C GLY A 80 25.09 8.35 0.72
N GLU A 81 24.26 8.91 1.61
CA GLU A 81 23.46 8.11 2.52
C GLU A 81 22.15 7.61 1.89
N CYS A 82 22.01 6.29 1.74
CA CYS A 82 20.81 5.65 1.20
C CYS A 82 20.11 4.76 2.23
N LEU A 83 18.77 4.73 2.22
CA LEU A 83 17.94 3.85 3.03
C LEU A 83 16.67 3.45 2.29
N VAL A 84 16.41 2.15 2.24
CA VAL A 84 15.07 1.60 2.03
C VAL A 84 14.54 1.17 3.39
N ALA A 85 13.55 1.89 3.90
CA ALA A 85 12.89 1.61 5.17
C ALA A 85 11.51 0.98 4.93
N SER A 86 11.11 0.06 5.79
CA SER A 86 9.78 -0.54 5.79
C SER A 86 9.19 -0.50 7.20
N VAL A 87 7.90 -0.18 7.27
CA VAL A 87 7.10 -0.14 8.49
C VAL A 87 5.79 -0.87 8.25
N SER A 88 5.46 -1.83 9.12
CA SER A 88 4.19 -2.56 9.11
C SER A 88 3.35 -2.21 10.34
N ARG A 89 2.12 -1.71 10.12
CA ARG A 89 1.15 -1.37 11.18
C ARG A 89 -0.28 -1.55 10.68
N GLY A 90 -1.17 -2.07 11.54
CA GLY A 90 -2.59 -2.21 11.22
C GLY A 90 -2.90 -3.09 10.00
N GLY A 91 -2.04 -4.08 9.71
CA GLY A 91 -2.19 -4.94 8.52
C GLY A 91 -1.72 -4.30 7.21
N HIS A 92 -1.20 -3.08 7.26
CA HIS A 92 -0.67 -2.36 6.11
C HIS A 92 0.83 -2.12 6.25
N ARG A 93 1.50 -1.89 5.11
CA ARG A 93 2.94 -1.62 5.03
C ARG A 93 3.20 -0.34 4.27
N ILE A 94 4.09 0.50 4.81
CA ILE A 94 4.63 1.69 4.14
C ILE A 94 6.12 1.46 3.92
N ILE A 95 6.60 1.75 2.71
CA ILE A 95 8.02 1.68 2.35
C ILE A 95 8.47 3.09 1.97
N ALA A 96 9.53 3.57 2.61
CA ALA A 96 10.18 4.84 2.29
C ALA A 96 11.56 4.58 1.68
N VAL A 97 11.87 5.25 0.58
CA VAL A 97 13.17 5.15 -0.10
C VAL A 97 13.82 6.53 -0.14
N VAL A 98 15.00 6.63 0.47
CA VAL A 98 15.83 7.83 0.53
C VAL A 98 17.17 7.51 -0.11
N LEU A 99 17.63 8.37 -1.02
CA LEU A 99 18.91 8.22 -1.73
C LEU A 99 19.72 9.51 -1.61
N GLY A 100 21.04 9.42 -1.42
CA GLY A 100 21.93 10.58 -1.40
C GLY A 100 21.64 11.59 -0.29
N SER A 101 21.13 11.15 0.85
CA SER A 101 20.83 12.03 1.99
C SER A 101 22.10 12.41 2.76
N ALA A 102 21.99 13.46 3.58
CA ALA A 102 22.97 13.80 4.61
C ALA A 102 22.65 13.15 5.98
N ASP A 103 21.38 12.82 6.21
CA ASP A 103 20.88 12.08 7.37
C ASP A 103 19.68 11.22 6.92
N ARG A 104 19.99 9.99 6.48
CA ARG A 104 18.95 9.08 5.93
C ARG A 104 17.84 8.76 6.93
N TYR A 105 18.14 8.79 8.23
CA TYR A 105 17.20 8.40 9.27
C TYR A 105 16.27 9.54 9.65
N ALA A 106 16.74 10.78 9.65
CA ALA A 106 15.86 11.94 9.76
C ALA A 106 14.89 12.01 8.57
N ASP A 107 15.41 11.88 7.34
CA ASP A 107 14.59 11.96 6.12
C ASP A 107 13.57 10.82 6.04
N ALA A 108 13.99 9.58 6.31
CA ALA A 108 13.07 8.44 6.29
C ALA A 108 11.98 8.56 7.36
N ARG A 109 12.32 9.02 8.58
CA ARG A 109 11.32 9.29 9.63
C ARG A 109 10.35 10.38 9.19
N ALA A 110 10.84 11.48 8.63
CA ALA A 110 9.98 12.56 8.14
C ALA A 110 8.98 12.09 7.07
N LEU A 111 9.41 11.25 6.13
CA LEU A 111 8.52 10.66 5.12
C LEU A 111 7.48 9.72 5.72
N LEU A 112 7.89 8.86 6.65
CA LEU A 112 7.01 7.91 7.33
C LEU A 112 5.98 8.66 8.20
N ASP A 113 6.43 9.63 8.99
CA ASP A 113 5.57 10.47 9.83
C ASP A 113 4.60 11.31 8.99
N PHE A 114 5.05 11.84 7.86
CA PHE A 114 4.18 12.56 6.93
C PHE A 114 3.08 11.65 6.38
N ALA A 115 3.42 10.42 6.00
CA ALA A 115 2.44 9.44 5.53
C ALA A 115 1.44 9.07 6.64
N GLU A 116 1.93 8.77 7.84
CA GLU A 116 1.08 8.37 8.97
C GLU A 116 0.17 9.50 9.49
N ALA A 117 0.64 10.75 9.47
CA ALA A 117 -0.15 11.90 9.90
C ALA A 117 -1.16 12.36 8.83
N GLY A 118 -0.79 12.25 7.55
CA GLY A 118 -1.54 12.83 6.44
C GLY A 118 -2.46 11.86 5.71
N TRP A 119 -2.26 10.55 5.84
CA TRP A 119 -2.95 9.52 5.08
C TRP A 119 -3.57 8.47 5.98
N ARG A 120 -4.59 7.78 5.47
CA ARG A 120 -5.19 6.63 6.15
C ARG A 120 -5.56 5.54 5.18
N TRP A 121 -5.44 4.30 5.66
CA TRP A 121 -6.03 3.12 5.06
C TRP A 121 -7.45 2.98 5.59
N ASP A 122 -8.44 2.96 4.71
CA ASP A 122 -9.83 2.72 5.09
C ASP A 122 -10.61 2.06 3.95
N SER A 123 -11.73 1.44 4.27
CA SER A 123 -12.62 0.81 3.30
C SER A 123 -13.77 1.74 2.92
N VAL A 124 -14.35 1.50 1.76
CA VAL A 124 -15.57 2.18 1.33
C VAL A 124 -16.76 1.25 1.46
N ALA A 125 -17.92 1.79 1.81
CA ALA A 125 -19.14 1.03 2.03
C ALA A 125 -20.30 1.62 1.23
N LEU A 126 -21.36 0.86 1.01
CA LEU A 126 -22.59 1.40 0.44
C LEU A 126 -23.21 2.42 1.41
N PRO A 127 -23.40 3.69 1.01
CA PRO A 127 -24.05 4.67 1.88
C PRO A 127 -25.52 4.30 2.13
N ASP A 128 -25.99 4.46 3.37
CA ASP A 128 -27.39 4.22 3.73
C ASP A 128 -28.28 5.40 3.31
N ASN A 129 -28.43 5.56 1.99
CA ASN A 129 -29.27 6.57 1.34
C ASN A 129 -29.93 5.98 0.08
N ALA A 130 -30.45 6.82 -0.82
CA ALA A 130 -31.10 6.39 -2.05
C ALA A 130 -30.25 5.43 -2.93
N LEU A 131 -28.92 5.48 -2.82
CA LEU A 131 -28.05 4.53 -3.53
C LEU A 131 -28.21 3.10 -3.02
N ALA A 132 -28.63 2.89 -1.77
CA ALA A 132 -28.86 1.57 -1.20
C ALA A 132 -30.16 0.90 -1.65
N TRP A 133 -30.97 1.52 -2.51
CA TRP A 133 -32.29 1.03 -2.89
C TRP A 133 -32.47 0.95 -4.41
N ALA A 134 -32.88 -0.22 -4.91
CA ALA A 134 -33.25 -0.42 -6.31
C ALA A 134 -34.76 -0.64 -6.42
N GLU A 135 -35.38 -0.03 -7.42
CA GLU A 135 -36.78 -0.27 -7.77
C GLU A 135 -36.85 -1.37 -8.83
N GLY A 136 -37.63 -2.42 -8.56
CA GLY A 136 -37.96 -3.49 -9.49
C GLY A 136 -39.36 -3.33 -10.06
N ASP A 137 -39.91 -4.42 -10.57
CA ASP A 137 -41.24 -4.43 -11.18
C ASP A 137 -42.34 -3.98 -10.20
N ALA A 138 -43.37 -3.34 -10.75
CA ALA A 138 -44.53 -2.83 -10.02
C ALA A 138 -44.18 -1.87 -8.85
N GLY A 139 -43.01 -1.23 -8.89
CA GLY A 139 -42.58 -0.27 -7.88
C GLY A 139 -42.04 -0.88 -6.59
N HIS A 140 -41.71 -2.19 -6.60
CA HIS A 140 -41.16 -2.84 -5.42
C HIS A 140 -39.73 -2.36 -5.14
N LEU A 141 -39.41 -2.06 -3.88
CA LEU A 141 -38.09 -1.58 -3.48
C LEU A 141 -37.26 -2.71 -2.86
N TYR A 142 -36.07 -2.92 -3.41
CA TYR A 142 -35.09 -3.88 -2.92
C TYR A 142 -33.93 -3.17 -2.25
N ARG A 143 -33.54 -3.64 -1.06
CA ARG A 143 -32.35 -3.11 -0.39
C ARG A 143 -31.10 -3.80 -0.95
N LEU A 144 -30.14 -2.99 -1.38
CA LEU A 144 -28.86 -3.44 -1.89
C LEU A 144 -27.87 -3.68 -0.73
N ARG A 145 -26.93 -4.59 -0.94
CA ARG A 145 -25.69 -4.74 -0.17
C ARG A 145 -24.49 -4.62 -1.09
N ALA A 146 -23.42 -4.01 -0.61
CA ALA A 146 -22.11 -4.10 -1.25
C ALA A 146 -21.28 -5.22 -0.60
N ALA A 147 -20.47 -5.89 -1.41
CA ALA A 147 -19.36 -6.69 -0.87
C ALA A 147 -18.36 -5.79 -0.12
N ALA A 148 -17.58 -6.38 0.79
CA ALA A 148 -16.51 -5.66 1.48
C ALA A 148 -15.47 -5.15 0.46
N SER A 149 -15.10 -3.87 0.57
CA SER A 149 -14.02 -3.32 -0.26
C SER A 149 -12.65 -3.67 0.34
N SER A 150 -11.64 -3.75 -0.52
CA SER A 150 -10.26 -3.60 -0.06
C SER A 150 -10.05 -2.19 0.50
N ALA A 151 -9.09 -2.04 1.42
CA ALA A 151 -8.71 -0.73 1.92
C ALA A 151 -8.05 0.11 0.82
N ILE A 152 -8.38 1.40 0.78
CA ILE A 152 -7.78 2.40 -0.09
C ILE A 152 -6.88 3.29 0.79
N PHE A 153 -5.73 3.68 0.27
CA PHE A 153 -4.83 4.61 0.92
C PHE A 153 -4.96 5.99 0.31
N LEU A 154 -5.54 6.94 1.05
CA LEU A 154 -5.77 8.31 0.60
C LEU A 154 -5.37 9.32 1.69
N PRO A 155 -4.99 10.56 1.30
CA PRO A 155 -4.86 11.64 2.24
C PRO A 155 -6.17 11.85 2.99
N VAL A 156 -6.09 12.11 4.29
CA VAL A 156 -7.27 12.28 5.15
C VAL A 156 -8.25 13.32 4.58
N TRP A 157 -7.73 14.40 3.99
CA TRP A 157 -8.53 15.47 3.41
C TRP A 157 -9.26 15.10 2.10
N GLN A 158 -8.86 14.02 1.41
CA GLN A 158 -9.52 13.57 0.19
C GLN A 158 -10.75 12.70 0.47
N TRP A 159 -10.86 12.12 1.65
CA TRP A 159 -11.97 11.22 1.99
C TRP A 159 -13.36 11.86 1.84
N PRO A 160 -13.60 13.10 2.29
CA PRO A 160 -14.90 13.76 2.07
C PRO A 160 -15.20 14.09 0.60
N LEU A 161 -14.21 14.00 -0.29
CA LEU A 161 -14.35 14.31 -1.72
C LEU A 161 -14.73 13.06 -2.54
N LEU A 162 -14.76 11.88 -1.92
CA LEU A 162 -15.13 10.65 -2.57
C LEU A 162 -16.61 10.65 -2.96
N GLN A 163 -16.88 10.27 -4.21
CA GLN A 163 -18.22 10.24 -4.78
C GLN A 163 -18.65 8.80 -5.05
N PRO A 164 -19.70 8.31 -4.38
CA PRO A 164 -20.26 7.00 -4.67
C PRO A 164 -21.13 7.06 -5.94
N ILE A 165 -20.88 6.12 -6.85
CA ILE A 165 -21.59 5.97 -8.12
C ILE A 165 -22.15 4.55 -8.16
N ARG A 166 -23.48 4.43 -8.17
CA ARG A 166 -24.15 3.15 -8.35
C ARG A 166 -24.36 2.87 -9.84
N ARG A 167 -23.95 1.69 -10.29
CA ARG A 167 -24.29 1.12 -11.59
C ARG A 167 -25.06 -0.17 -11.40
N LEU A 168 -26.27 -0.24 -11.94
CA LEU A 168 -27.06 -1.47 -11.96
C LEU A 168 -27.09 -2.03 -13.38
N ASP A 169 -27.03 -3.34 -13.49
CA ASP A 169 -27.14 -4.04 -14.75
C ASP A 169 -28.63 -4.16 -15.10
N ALA A 170 -29.09 -3.47 -16.14
CA ALA A 170 -30.51 -3.39 -16.48
C ALA A 170 -31.15 -4.77 -16.80
N ALA A 171 -30.34 -5.75 -17.20
CA ALA A 171 -30.79 -7.11 -17.47
C ALA A 171 -30.67 -8.05 -16.27
N ALA A 172 -30.04 -7.63 -15.17
CA ALA A 172 -29.84 -8.48 -14.01
C ALA A 172 -31.13 -8.55 -13.17
N PRO A 173 -31.64 -9.75 -12.86
CA PRO A 173 -32.80 -9.87 -12.00
C PRO A 173 -32.44 -9.43 -10.58
N LEU A 174 -33.28 -8.59 -9.97
CA LEU A 174 -33.14 -8.14 -8.57
C LEU A 174 -33.47 -9.27 -7.59
N THR A 175 -32.63 -10.30 -7.60
CA THR A 175 -32.73 -11.52 -6.80
C THR A 175 -31.46 -11.72 -6.00
N GLY A 176 -31.52 -12.45 -4.88
CA GLY A 176 -30.38 -12.60 -3.95
C GLY A 176 -29.19 -13.42 -4.46
N ALA A 177 -29.28 -14.05 -5.64
CA ALA A 177 -28.34 -15.08 -6.08
C ALA A 177 -27.11 -14.57 -6.87
N SER A 178 -27.15 -13.36 -7.43
CA SER A 178 -26.07 -12.81 -8.26
C SER A 178 -25.89 -11.32 -8.04
N PRO A 179 -24.69 -10.78 -8.31
CA PRO A 179 -24.52 -9.34 -8.36
C PRO A 179 -25.50 -8.72 -9.36
N VAL A 180 -26.11 -7.61 -8.96
CA VAL A 180 -27.07 -6.82 -9.76
C VAL A 180 -26.41 -5.56 -10.34
N GLY A 181 -25.09 -5.43 -10.13
CA GLY A 181 -24.28 -4.31 -10.60
C GLY A 181 -23.09 -4.06 -9.69
N ALA A 182 -22.63 -2.81 -9.64
CA ALA A 182 -21.47 -2.38 -8.87
C ALA A 182 -21.66 -0.98 -8.23
N LEU A 183 -21.00 -0.80 -7.09
CA LEU A 183 -20.77 0.50 -6.47
C LEU A 183 -19.33 0.91 -6.77
N GLU A 184 -19.17 1.98 -7.51
CA GLU A 184 -17.89 2.61 -7.78
C GLU A 184 -17.70 3.81 -6.86
N TRP A 185 -16.48 4.04 -6.42
CA TRP A 185 -16.09 5.22 -5.68
C TRP A 185 -15.11 6.02 -6.53
N ALA A 186 -15.47 7.27 -6.82
CA ALA A 186 -14.68 8.16 -7.65
C ALA A 186 -14.03 9.27 -6.82
N LEU A 187 -12.80 9.63 -7.17
CA LEU A 187 -12.09 10.80 -6.68
C LEU A 187 -11.61 11.61 -7.88
N ALA A 188 -12.03 12.87 -7.97
CA ALA A 188 -11.69 13.75 -9.10
C ALA A 188 -11.91 13.10 -10.49
N GLY A 189 -12.99 12.31 -10.62
CA GLY A 189 -13.35 11.62 -11.86
C GLY A 189 -12.62 10.29 -12.11
N GLN A 190 -11.67 9.89 -11.25
CA GLN A 190 -11.00 8.60 -11.33
C GLN A 190 -11.63 7.60 -10.37
N ILE A 191 -11.90 6.38 -10.83
CA ILE A 191 -12.42 5.30 -9.98
C ILE A 191 -11.29 4.77 -9.11
N VAL A 192 -11.45 4.86 -7.79
CA VAL A 192 -10.48 4.41 -6.79
C VAL A 192 -10.86 3.10 -6.11
N ALA A 193 -12.14 2.70 -6.19
CA ALA A 193 -12.61 1.38 -5.80
C ALA A 193 -13.90 1.00 -6.53
N THR A 194 -14.07 -0.30 -6.73
CA THR A 194 -15.29 -0.89 -7.29
C THR A 194 -15.64 -2.11 -6.45
N VAL A 195 -16.88 -2.18 -5.97
CA VAL A 195 -17.40 -3.34 -5.23
C VAL A 195 -18.68 -3.87 -5.86
N PRO A 196 -18.84 -5.19 -6.00
CA PRO A 196 -20.10 -5.78 -6.46
C PRO A 196 -21.28 -5.44 -5.54
N LEU A 197 -22.44 -5.17 -6.14
CA LEU A 197 -23.71 -4.98 -5.45
C LEU A 197 -24.58 -6.22 -5.60
N GLY A 198 -25.18 -6.69 -4.51
CA GLY A 198 -26.22 -7.72 -4.50
C GLY A 198 -27.45 -7.24 -3.74
N ILE A 199 -28.47 -8.10 -3.63
CA ILE A 199 -29.67 -7.84 -2.82
C ILE A 199 -29.39 -8.30 -1.38
N LEU A 200 -29.67 -7.43 -0.40
CA LEU A 200 -29.62 -7.75 1.03
C LEU A 200 -30.93 -8.42 1.45
N ASP A 201 -32.03 -7.73 1.15
CA ASP A 201 -33.39 -8.16 1.42
C ASP A 201 -34.22 -7.92 0.15
N GLY A 202 -34.87 -8.98 -0.32
CA GLY A 202 -36.00 -8.99 -1.24
C GLY A 202 -37.00 -10.01 -0.72
N PRO A 203 -38.29 -9.90 -1.03
CA PRO A 203 -39.33 -10.78 -0.49
C PRO A 203 -39.02 -12.27 -0.67
#